data_AF-A0A9E3DTG2-F1
#
_entry.id   AF-A0A9E3DTG2-F1
#
_cell.length_a   1.000
_cell.length_b   1.000
_cell.length_c   1.000
_cell.angle_alpha   90.00
_cell.angle_beta   90.00
_cell.angle_gamma   90.00
#
_symmetry.space_group_name_H-M   'P 1'
#
loop_
_entity.id
_entity.type
_entity.pdbx_description
1 polymer ?
#
loop_
_entity_poly.entity_id
_entity_poly.type
_entity_poly.pdbx_seq_one_letter_code
_entity_poly.pdbx_strand_id
1 'polypeptide(L)'
;MISAPEATLIDQLLEFYCAWRAECAAVHTTYEQFAAAAPSERTLAFAAYLAALDREESAAQVYADQIALVSSLRSCNAEYARPAA
;
A
#
# COMPACT_ATOMS: atom_id res chain seq x y z
N MET A 1 -12.96 -19.78 -14.49
CA MET A 1 -13.87 -18.70 -14.06
C MET A 1 -13.49 -18.38 -12.62
N ILE A 2 -13.03 -17.15 -12.33
CA ILE A 2 -12.68 -16.75 -10.95
C ILE A 2 -13.94 -16.86 -10.10
N SER A 3 -13.85 -17.46 -8.92
CA SER A 3 -15.00 -17.58 -8.03
C SER A 3 -15.32 -16.22 -7.37
N ALA A 4 -16.58 -15.99 -7.00
CA ALA A 4 -17.00 -14.75 -6.33
C ALA A 4 -16.12 -14.34 -5.12
N PRO A 5 -15.72 -15.23 -4.20
CA PRO A 5 -14.84 -14.86 -3.08
C PRO A 5 -13.40 -14.51 -3.52
N GLU A 6 -12.88 -15.13 -4.58
CA GLU A 6 -11.56 -14.78 -5.12
C GLU A 6 -11.59 -13.41 -5.80
N ALA A 7 -12.67 -13.07 -6.50
CA ALA A 7 -12.85 -11.74 -7.09
C ALA A 7 -12.85 -10.64 -6.02
N THR A 8 -13.62 -10.82 -4.93
CA THR A 8 -13.63 -9.86 -3.81
C THR A 8 -12.27 -9.69 -3.16
N LEU A 9 -11.49 -10.77 -3.01
CA LEU A 9 -10.14 -10.70 -2.47
C LEU A 9 -9.19 -9.93 -3.40
N ILE A 10 -9.29 -10.15 -4.72
CA ILE A 10 -8.50 -9.41 -5.71
C ILE A 10 -8.85 -7.92 -5.66
N ASP A 11 -10.14 -7.58 -5.59
CA ASP A 11 -10.60 -6.19 -5.51
C ASP A 11 -10.06 -5.49 -4.26
N GLN A 12 -10.09 -6.16 -3.10
CA GLN A 12 -9.52 -5.62 -1.86
C GLN A 12 -8.00 -5.42 -1.96
N LEU A 13 -7.26 -6.37 -2.52
CA LEU A 13 -5.82 -6.21 -2.74
C LEU A 13 -5.49 -5.05 -3.69
N LEU A 14 -6.29 -4.88 -4.75
CA LEU A 14 -6.16 -3.75 -5.67
C LEU A 14 -6.47 -2.42 -4.99
N GLU A 15 -7.44 -2.38 -4.07
CA GLU A 15 -7.74 -1.18 -3.28
C GLU A 15 -6.55 -0.77 -2.42
N PHE A 16 -5.92 -1.71 -1.70
CA PHE A 16 -4.71 -1.42 -0.91
C PHE A 16 -3.53 -0.99 -1.80
N TYR A 17 -3.35 -1.61 -2.96
CA TYR A 17 -2.35 -1.20 -3.93
C TYR A 17 -2.60 0.24 -4.43
N CYS A 18 -3.84 0.56 -4.80
CA CYS A 18 -4.23 1.89 -5.25
C CYS A 18 -4.03 2.94 -4.15
N ALA A 19 -4.36 2.62 -2.90
CA ALA A 19 -4.14 3.49 -1.76
C ALA A 19 -2.64 3.82 -1.57
N TRP A 20 -1.77 2.80 -1.59
CA TRP A 20 -0.32 3.01 -1.53
C TRP A 20 0.18 3.87 -2.70
N ARG A 21 -0.27 3.60 -3.94
CA ARG A 21 0.11 4.40 -5.11
C ARG A 21 -0.35 5.85 -5.03
N ALA A 22 -1.49 6.13 -4.41
CA ALA A 22 -1.96 7.48 -4.17
C ALA A 22 -1.06 8.22 -3.18
N GLU A 23 -0.59 7.55 -2.12
CA GLU A 23 0.37 8.12 -1.18
C GLU A 23 1.73 8.38 -1.82
N CYS A 24 2.23 7.48 -2.69
CA CYS A 24 3.44 7.75 -3.48
C CYS A 24 3.30 9.02 -4.35
N ALA A 25 2.13 9.24 -4.94
CA ALA A 25 1.86 10.47 -5.70
C ALA A 25 1.84 11.71 -4.79
N ALA A 26 1.27 11.60 -3.59
CA ALA A 26 1.26 12.67 -2.60
C ALA A 26 2.67 13.03 -2.12
N VAL A 27 3.55 12.04 -1.92
CA VAL A 27 4.98 12.26 -1.63
C VAL A 27 5.64 13.06 -2.74
N HIS A 28 5.40 12.68 -4.01
CA HIS A 28 5.97 13.40 -5.14
C HIS A 28 5.49 14.86 -5.20
N THR A 29 4.18 15.09 -5.06
CA THR A 29 3.60 16.44 -5.07
C THR A 29 4.14 17.30 -3.91
N THR A 30 4.22 16.76 -2.70
CA THR A 30 4.72 17.52 -1.54
C THR A 30 6.22 17.78 -1.63
N TYR A 31 6.99 16.88 -2.23
CA TYR A 31 8.40 17.12 -2.55
C TYR A 31 8.57 18.29 -3.53
N GLU A 32 7.83 18.31 -4.63
CA GLU A 32 7.87 19.40 -5.61
C GLU A 32 7.52 20.75 -4.97
N GLN A 33 6.49 20.77 -4.13
CA GLN A 33 6.09 21.96 -3.36
C GLN A 33 7.20 22.41 -2.41
N PHE A 34 7.81 21.50 -1.65
CA PHE A 34 8.95 21.80 -0.78
C PHE A 34 10.17 22.31 -1.56
N ALA A 35 10.45 21.72 -2.71
CA ALA A 35 11.57 22.11 -3.56
C ALA A 35 11.39 23.53 -4.13
N ALA A 36 10.15 23.91 -4.46
CA ALA A 36 9.80 25.22 -4.99
C ALA A 36 9.48 26.28 -3.90
N ALA A 37 9.36 25.88 -2.63
CA ALA A 37 8.92 26.76 -1.55
C ALA A 37 9.88 27.92 -1.29
N ALA A 38 9.31 29.10 -1.01
CA ALA A 38 10.08 30.25 -0.55
C ALA A 38 10.73 29.97 0.83
N PRO A 39 11.83 30.64 1.20
CA PRO A 39 12.53 30.39 2.46
C PRO A 39 11.63 30.48 3.71
N SER A 40 10.63 31.38 3.70
CA SER A 40 9.66 31.55 4.80
C SER A 40 8.68 30.39 4.96
N GLU A 41 8.41 29.63 3.90
CA GLU A 41 7.42 28.54 3.86
C GLU A 41 8.09 27.16 3.91
N ARG A 42 9.41 27.12 3.69
CA ARG A 42 10.19 25.89 3.50
C ARG A 42 10.08 24.91 4.65
N THR A 43 10.04 25.39 5.90
CA THR A 43 9.87 24.52 7.08
C THR A 43 8.50 23.83 7.09
N LEU A 44 7.44 24.56 6.74
CA LEU A 44 6.09 24.01 6.68
C LEU A 44 5.96 23.01 5.53
N ALA A 45 6.48 23.35 4.35
CA ALA A 45 6.47 22.46 3.19
C ALA A 45 7.29 21.18 3.44
N PHE A 46 8.41 21.28 4.16
CA PHE A 46 9.19 20.12 4.57
C PHE A 46 8.43 19.22 5.53
N ALA A 47 7.72 19.79 6.51
CA ALA A 47 6.87 19.02 7.43
C ALA A 47 5.73 18.29 6.68
N ALA A 48 5.11 18.94 5.69
CA ALA A 48 4.10 18.33 4.85
C ALA A 48 4.66 17.16 4.02
N TYR A 49 5.87 17.30 3.48
CA TYR A 49 6.59 16.23 2.79
C TYR A 49 6.91 15.05 3.71
N LEU A 50 7.40 15.29 4.93
CA LEU A 50 7.62 14.22 5.92
C LEU A 50 6.33 13.49 6.29
N ALA A 51 5.22 14.21 6.47
CA ALA A 51 3.93 13.61 6.75
C ALA A 51 3.36 12.82 5.55
N ALA A 52 3.77 13.14 4.32
CA ALA A 52 3.44 12.32 3.15
C ALA A 52 4.27 11.04 3.11
N LEU A 53 5.56 11.09 3.46
CA LEU A 53 6.41 9.90 3.57
C LEU A 53 5.90 8.91 4.62
N ASP A 54 5.52 9.40 5.80
CA ASP A 54 4.98 8.56 6.88
C ASP A 54 3.70 7.81 6.45
N ARG A 55 2.80 8.51 5.74
CA ARG A 55 1.59 7.88 5.19
C ARG A 55 1.89 6.88 4.08
N GLU A 56 2.87 7.17 3.22
CA GLU A 56 3.30 6.26 2.17
C GLU A 56 3.90 4.97 2.75
N GLU A 57 4.78 5.08 3.76
CA GLU A 57 5.34 3.94 4.48
C GLU A 57 4.25 3.11 5.16
N SER A 58 3.31 3.78 5.84
CA SER A 58 2.17 3.12 6.47
C SER A 58 1.31 2.35 5.46
N ALA A 59 0.98 2.96 4.31
CA ALA A 59 0.20 2.32 3.27
C ALA A 59 0.94 1.15 2.60
N ALA A 60 2.26 1.28 2.40
CA ALA A 60 3.12 0.22 1.89
C ALA A 60 3.12 -0.99 2.82
N GLN A 61 3.24 -0.75 4.14
CA GLN A 61 3.21 -1.82 5.14
C GLN A 61 1.87 -2.54 5.16
N VAL A 62 0.76 -1.81 5.15
CA VAL A 62 -0.58 -2.40 5.09
C VAL A 62 -0.73 -3.28 3.85
N TYR A 63 -0.33 -2.80 2.66
CA TYR A 63 -0.39 -3.60 1.44
C TYR A 63 0.49 -4.86 1.52
N ALA A 64 1.72 -4.75 2.05
CA ALA A 64 2.62 -5.88 2.25
C ALA A 64 2.04 -6.95 3.19
N ASP A 65 1.41 -6.53 4.29
CA ASP A 65 0.77 -7.43 5.26
C ASP A 65 -0.39 -8.21 4.61
N GLN A 66 -1.19 -7.55 3.76
CA GLN A 66 -2.29 -8.21 3.05
C GLN A 66 -1.76 -9.23 2.02
N ILE A 67 -0.70 -8.90 1.29
CA ILE A 67 -0.05 -9.86 0.37
C ILE A 67 0.51 -11.07 1.13
N ALA A 68 1.14 -10.84 2.29
CA ALA A 68 1.65 -11.91 3.14
C ALA A 68 0.52 -12.82 3.66
N LEU A 69 -0.59 -12.23 4.11
CA LEU A 69 -1.77 -12.95 4.57
C LEU A 69 -2.35 -13.84 3.46
N VAL A 70 -2.56 -13.29 2.27
CA VAL A 70 -3.11 -14.06 1.13
C VAL A 70 -2.16 -15.17 0.69
N SER A 71 -0.85 -14.91 0.69
CA SER A 71 0.16 -15.93 0.38
C SER A 71 0.15 -17.08 1.39
N SER A 72 0.01 -16.75 2.69
CA SER A 72 -0.11 -17.73 3.77
C SER A 72 -1.38 -18.57 3.63
N LEU A 73 -2.54 -17.95 3.42
CA LEU A 73 -3.81 -18.64 3.22
C LEU A 73 -3.77 -19.61 2.02
N ARG A 74 -3.16 -19.18 0.91
CA ARG A 74 -2.96 -20.05 -0.26
C ARG A 74 -2.08 -21.25 0.04
N SER A 75 -1.00 -21.03 0.78
CA SER A 75 -0.06 -22.10 1.16
C SER A 75 -0.72 -23.11 2.09
N CYS A 76 -1.45 -22.63 3.10
CA CYS A 76 -2.24 -23.41 4.04
C CYS A 76 -3.29 -24.27 3.30
N ASN A 77 -4.08 -23.65 2.41
CA ASN A 77 -5.09 -24.36 1.62
C ASN A 77 -4.49 -25.44 0.71
N ALA A 78 -3.31 -25.19 0.11
CA ALA A 78 -2.61 -26.18 -0.71
C ALA A 78 -2.10 -27.38 0.11
N GLU A 79 -1.68 -27.15 1.36
CA GLU A 79 -1.24 -28.21 2.27
C GLU A 79 -2.42 -29.08 2.74
N TYR A 80 -3.56 -28.48 3.07
CA TYR A 80 -4.80 -29.22 3.41
C TYR A 80 -5.41 -29.98 2.21
N ALA A 81 -5.23 -29.50 0.98
CA ALA A 81 -5.73 -30.17 -0.22
C ALA A 81 -4.90 -31.42 -0.63
N ARG A 82 -3.74 -31.66 0.00
CA ARG A 82 -2.95 -32.87 -0.21
C ARG A 82 -3.59 -34.03 0.56
N PRO A 83 -4.08 -35.10 -0.09
CA PRO A 83 -4.74 -36.20 0.62
C PRO A 83 -3.75 -36.87 1.59
N ALA A 84 -4.21 -37.10 2.84
CA ALA A 84 -3.49 -37.93 3.79
C ALA A 84 -3.38 -39.35 3.20
N ALA A 85 -2.16 -39.79 2.95
CA ALA A 85 -1.84 -41.12 2.47
C ALA A 85 -2.06 -42.19 3.56
#